data_AF-A0A328C4X1-F1
#
_entry.id   AF-A0A328C4X1-F1
#
_cell.length_a   1.000
_cell.length_b   1.000
_cell.length_c   1.000
_cell.angle_alpha   90.00
_cell.angle_beta   90.00
_cell.angle_gamma   90.00
#
_symmetry.space_group_name_H-M   'P 1'
#
loop_
_entity.id
_entity.type
_entity.pdbx_description
1 polymer ?
#
loop_
_entity_poly.entity_id
_entity_poly.type
_entity_poly.pdbx_seq_one_letter_code
_entity_poly.pdbx_strand_id
1 'polypeptide(L)'
;MLTYAIMLAFGIVAAAIFLCAFRLFEGPSILDRVVALDTMYINSIALLILGGIWWNLDLYFEAALLIAMMGFVSTVGMAKFLLRGNIIE
;
A
#
# COMPACT_ATOMS: atom_id res chain seq x y z
N MET A 1 -23.41 0.19 14.04
CA MET A 1 -22.03 0.05 14.54
C MET A 1 -21.02 -0.17 13.41
N LEU A 2 -21.22 -1.16 12.53
CA LEU A 2 -20.29 -1.46 11.43
C LEU A 2 -20.03 -0.26 10.49
N THR A 3 -21.07 0.48 10.09
CA THR A 3 -20.95 1.65 9.20
C THR A 3 -20.03 2.73 9.77
N TYR A 4 -20.16 3.04 11.07
CA TYR A 4 -19.30 4.02 11.74
C TYR A 4 -17.86 3.52 11.84
N ALA A 5 -17.65 2.23 12.11
CA ALA A 5 -16.32 1.64 12.11
C ALA A 5 -15.64 1.72 10.73
N ILE A 6 -16.38 1.47 9.65
CA ILE A 6 -15.87 1.57 8.27
C ILE A 6 -15.51 3.02 7.94
N MET A 7 -16.39 3.99 8.24
CA MET A 7 -16.10 5.42 8.01
C MET A 7 -14.85 5.88 8.77
N LEU A 8 -14.72 5.46 10.03
CA LEU A 8 -13.56 5.78 10.86
C LEU A 8 -12.28 5.13 10.29
N ALA A 9 -12.36 3.85 9.90
CA ALA A 9 -11.25 3.15 9.26
C ALA A 9 -10.80 3.83 7.96
N PHE A 10 -11.74 4.27 7.11
CA PHE A 10 -11.42 5.07 5.92
C PHE A 10 -10.63 6.33 6.27
N GLY A 11 -11.06 7.08 7.29
CA GLY A 11 -10.37 8.28 7.74
C GLY A 11 -8.95 8.00 8.24
N ILE A 12 -8.78 6.98 9.08
CA ILE A 12 -7.45 6.61 9.62
C ILE A 12 -6.52 6.12 8.51
N VAL A 13 -6.98 5.23 7.63
CA VAL A 13 -6.14 4.68 6.56
C VAL A 13 -5.78 5.76 5.54
N ALA A 14 -6.71 6.65 5.21
CA ALA A 14 -6.40 7.81 4.36
C ALA A 14 -5.33 8.71 5.00
N ALA A 15 -5.46 9.02 6.30
CA ALA A 15 -4.44 9.77 7.03
C ALA A 15 -3.08 9.04 7.03
N ALA A 16 -3.07 7.71 7.21
CA ALA A 16 -1.85 6.91 7.15
C ALA A 16 -1.17 7.00 5.77
N ILE A 17 -1.93 7.01 4.66
CA ILE A 17 -1.38 7.21 3.31
C ILE A 17 -0.72 8.58 3.20
N PHE A 18 -1.35 9.65 3.71
CA PHE A 18 -0.73 10.98 3.69
C PHE A 18 0.58 11.04 4.48
N LEU A 19 0.63 10.40 5.65
CA LEU A 19 1.86 10.31 6.45
C LEU A 19 2.96 9.50 5.73
N CYS A 20 2.60 8.38 5.09
CA CYS A 20 3.55 7.62 4.29
C CYS A 20 4.02 8.39 3.05
N ALA A 21 3.13 9.14 2.39
CA ALA A 21 3.49 10.00 1.26
C ALA A 21 4.48 11.08 1.70
N PHE A 22 4.26 11.72 2.85
CA PHE A 22 5.21 12.66 3.43
C PHE A 22 6.58 12.01 3.67
N ARG A 23 6.61 10.80 4.26
CA ARG A 23 7.86 10.04 4.47
C ARG A 23 8.54 9.63 3.16
N LEU A 24 7.77 9.37 2.09
CA LEU A 24 8.29 9.04 0.77
C LEU A 24 9.06 10.21 0.15
N PHE A 25 8.58 11.45 0.33
CA PHE A 25 9.24 12.64 -0.21
C PHE A 25 10.44 13.10 0.65
N GLU A 26 10.28 13.14 1.97
CA GLU A 26 11.31 13.65 2.90
C GLU A 26 12.27 12.57 3.42
N GLY A 27 12.09 11.31 3.04
CA GLY A 27 12.94 10.20 3.52
C GLY A 27 14.44 10.45 3.26
N PRO A 28 15.31 10.37 4.28
CA PRO A 28 16.74 10.68 4.16
C PRO A 28 17.53 9.59 3.42
N SER A 29 17.12 8.33 3.55
CA SER A 29 17.72 7.20 2.81
C SER A 29 16.78 6.72 1.71
N ILE A 30 17.36 6.10 0.66
CA ILE A 30 16.56 5.44 -0.39
C ILE A 30 15.72 4.31 0.22
N LEU A 31 16.26 3.59 1.21
CA LEU A 31 15.56 2.50 1.88
C LEU A 31 14.32 2.99 2.64
N ASP A 32 14.41 4.13 3.34
CA ASP A 32 13.25 4.76 4.01
C ASP A 32 12.12 5.04 3.02
N ARG A 33 12.46 5.54 1.82
CA ARG A 33 11.49 5.84 0.76
C ARG A 33 10.85 4.57 0.21
N VAL A 34 11.64 3.51 -0.01
CA VAL A 34 11.13 2.22 -0.48
C VAL A 34 10.18 1.59 0.53
N VAL A 35 10.53 1.59 1.82
CA VAL A 35 9.66 1.06 2.89
C VAL A 35 8.40 1.91 3.03
N ALA A 36 8.49 3.23 2.88
CA ALA A 36 7.32 4.11 2.86
C ALA A 36 6.38 3.78 1.69
N LEU A 37 6.92 3.54 0.49
CA LEU A 37 6.15 3.15 -0.68
C LEU A 37 5.46 1.79 -0.49
N ASP A 38 6.16 0.80 0.07
CA ASP A 38 5.60 -0.52 0.37
C ASP A 38 4.45 -0.43 1.39
N THR A 39 4.62 0.40 2.41
CA THR A 39 3.56 0.67 3.39
C THR A 39 2.35 1.37 2.74
N MET A 40 2.58 2.28 1.79
CA MET A 40 1.49 2.91 1.03
C MET A 40 0.69 1.88 0.23
N TYR A 41 1.34 0.89 -0.39
CA TYR A 41 0.65 -0.19 -1.12
C TYR A 41 -0.30 -0.96 -0.21
N ILE A 42 0.15 -1.35 0.99
CA ILE A 42 -0.68 -2.06 1.97
C ILE A 42 -1.88 -1.20 2.41
N ASN A 43 -1.66 0.10 2.65
CA ASN A 43 -2.76 1.02 2.98
C ASN A 43 -3.76 1.17 1.83
N SER A 44 -3.30 1.20 0.57
CA SER A 44 -4.19 1.21 -0.60
C SER A 44 -5.03 -0.08 -0.71
N ILE A 45 -4.44 -1.24 -0.41
CA ILE A 45 -5.16 -2.52 -0.35
C ILE A 45 -6.25 -2.47 0.74
N ALA A 46 -5.94 -1.92 1.91
CA ALA A 46 -6.92 -1.73 2.97
C ALA A 46 -8.09 -0.83 2.53
N LEU A 47 -7.83 0.27 1.82
CA LEU A 47 -8.88 1.12 1.26
C LEU A 47 -9.76 0.40 0.24
N LEU A 48 -9.18 -0.46 -0.61
CA LEU A 48 -9.95 -1.26 -1.56
C LEU A 48 -10.88 -2.23 -0.85
N ILE A 49 -10.38 -2.93 0.17
CA ILE A 49 -11.21 -3.86 0.97
C ILE A 49 -12.33 -3.11 1.68
N LEU A 50 -12.04 -1.97 2.31
CA LEU A 50 -13.06 -1.13 2.95
C LEU A 50 -14.10 -0.62 1.94
N GLY A 51 -13.68 -0.27 0.72
CA GLY A 51 -14.56 0.11 -0.39
C GLY A 51 -15.45 -1.04 -0.85
N GLY A 52 -14.89 -2.24 -0.97
CA GLY A 52 -15.63 -3.46 -1.29
C GLY A 52 -16.73 -3.75 -0.26
N ILE A 53 -16.42 -3.60 1.03
CA ILE A 53 -17.41 -3.75 2.11
C ILE A 53 -18.48 -2.67 2.03
N TRP A 54 -18.10 -1.41 1.75
CA TRP A 54 -19.04 -0.28 1.66
C TRP A 54 -20.02 -0.41 0.50
N TRP A 55 -19.53 -0.77 -0.68
CA TRP A 55 -20.35 -0.90 -1.89
C TRP A 55 -20.94 -2.30 -2.09
N ASN A 56 -20.57 -3.28 -1.26
CA ASN A 56 -21.02 -4.68 -1.38
C ASN A 56 -20.65 -5.30 -2.74
N LEU A 57 -19.41 -5.05 -3.19
CA LEU A 57 -18.89 -5.50 -4.48
C LEU A 57 -17.65 -6.37 -4.29
N ASP A 58 -17.77 -7.66 -4.59
CA ASP A 58 -16.67 -8.64 -4.46
C ASP A 58 -15.48 -8.32 -5.40
N LEU A 59 -15.73 -7.60 -6.49
CA LEU A 59 -14.70 -7.15 -7.44
C LEU A 59 -13.55 -6.38 -6.77
N TYR A 60 -13.85 -5.61 -5.70
CA TYR A 60 -12.83 -4.88 -4.96
C TYR A 60 -11.85 -5.80 -4.24
N PHE A 61 -12.32 -6.98 -3.80
CA PHE A 61 -11.46 -7.98 -3.16
C PHE A 61 -10.50 -8.61 -4.17
N GLU A 62 -10.98 -8.93 -5.38
CA GLU A 62 -10.13 -9.42 -6.46
C GLU A 62 -9.06 -8.39 -6.86
N ALA A 63 -9.46 -7.12 -7.01
CA ALA A 63 -8.54 -6.03 -7.29
C ALA A 63 -7.49 -5.84 -6.18
N ALA A 64 -7.90 -5.94 -4.91
CA ALA A 64 -7.01 -5.89 -3.76
C ALA A 64 -5.96 -7.02 -3.78
N LEU A 65 -6.37 -8.25 -4.14
CA LEU A 65 -5.49 -9.40 -4.32
C LEU A 65 -4.46 -9.19 -5.44
N LEU A 66 -4.88 -8.69 -6.59
CA LEU A 66 -3.98 -8.39 -7.70
C LEU A 66 -2.95 -7.32 -7.31
N ILE A 67 -3.38 -6.26 -6.65
CA ILE A 67 -2.48 -5.19 -6.18
C ILE A 67 -1.54 -5.72 -5.10
N ALA A 68 -1.98 -6.58 -4.19
CA ALA A 68 -1.13 -7.20 -3.17
C ALA A 68 0.02 -8.01 -3.80
N MET A 69 -0.28 -8.82 -4.81
CA MET A 69 0.74 -9.59 -5.53
C MET A 69 1.72 -8.68 -6.28
N MET A 70 1.22 -7.67 -6.99
CA MET A 70 2.05 -6.71 -7.73
C MET A 70 2.94 -5.88 -6.80
N GLY A 71 2.40 -5.44 -5.66
CA GLY A 71 3.13 -4.69 -4.63
C GLY A 71 4.33 -5.48 -4.13
N PHE A 72 4.11 -6.74 -3.72
CA PHE A 72 5.18 -7.62 -3.25
C PHE A 72 6.29 -7.84 -4.29
N VAL A 73 5.92 -8.07 -5.57
CA VAL A 73 6.91 -8.23 -6.65
C VAL A 73 7.75 -6.96 -6.84
N SER A 74 7.12 -5.79 -6.73
CA SER A 74 7.80 -4.48 -6.80
C SER A 74 8.84 -4.33 -5.68
N THR A 75 8.48 -4.67 -4.43
CA THR A 75 9.41 -4.56 -3.30
C THR A 75 10.59 -5.52 -3.42
N VAL A 76 10.35 -6.76 -3.83
CA VAL A 76 11.42 -7.75 -4.07
C VAL A 76 12.37 -7.29 -5.19
N GLY A 77 11.81 -6.76 -6.28
CA GLY A 77 12.60 -6.20 -7.38
C GLY A 77 13.50 -5.06 -6.92
N MET A 78 12.95 -4.13 -6.13
CA MET A 78 13.70 -2.99 -5.58
C MET A 78 14.77 -3.43 -4.59
N ALA A 79 14.48 -4.38 -3.71
CA ALA A 79 15.46 -4.93 -2.77
C ALA A 79 16.64 -5.59 -3.51
N LYS A 80 16.36 -6.36 -4.56
CA LYS A 80 17.38 -6.99 -5.40
C LYS A 80 18.24 -5.95 -6.14
N PHE A 81 17.60 -4.92 -6.69
CA PHE A 81 18.28 -3.81 -7.33
C PHE A 81 19.25 -3.09 -6.39
N LEU A 82 18.81 -2.77 -5.17
CA LEU A 82 19.63 -2.09 -4.16
C LEU A 82 20.85 -2.91 -3.73
N LEU A 83 20.73 -4.24 -3.66
CA LEU A 83 21.81 -5.12 -3.24
C LEU A 83 22.84 -5.42 -4.34
N ARG A 84 22.38 -5.60 -5.59
CA ARG A 84 23.23 -6.09 -6.69
C ARG A 84 23.48 -5.08 -7.81
N GLY A 85 22.81 -3.94 -7.81
CA GLY A 85 22.89 -2.93 -8.88
C GLY A 85 22.19 -3.33 -10.19
N ASN A 86 21.78 -4.59 -10.36
CA ASN A 86 21.05 -5.12 -11.51
C ASN A 86 19.86 -5.99 -11.05
N ILE A 87 18.73 -5.87 -11.75
CA ILE A 87 17.48 -6.59 -11.46
C ILE A 87 17.50 -7.99 -12.10
N ILE A 88 18.03 -8.07 -13.32
CA ILE A 88 18.05 -9.27 -14.18
C ILE A 88 19.52 -9.62 -14.45
N GLU A 89 19.87 -10.89 -14.22
CA GLU A 89 21.13 -11.52 -14.67
C GLU A 89 20.92 -12.08 -16.08
#